data_AF-A0A819RER6-F1
#
_entry.id   AF-A0A819RER6-F1
#
_cell.length_a   1.000
_cell.length_b   1.000
_cell.length_c   1.000
_cell.angle_alpha   90.00
_cell.angle_beta   90.00
_cell.angle_gamma   90.00
#
_symmetry.space_group_name_H-M   'P 1'
#
loop_
_entity.id
_entity.type
_entity.pdbx_description
1 polymer ?
#
loop_
_entity_poly.entity_id
_entity_poly.type
_entity_poly.pdbx_seq_one_letter_code
_entity_poly.pdbx_strand_id
1 'polypeptide(L)'
;MSKKYTHQALINAITSDLDSKAASIAFNIPASTIRQHRREPNLKIHAGRPSYLTMEQESCFVSLLQLLPEYGFDVTKDLALQLAADYFESLGLIMQPGSKWLNSFVKRHNEDIKWKKQEKLERIRAEAFTEERRSGWFKTLKEVLIKHNLHDKPNQIFNADESGFSDKTKGN
;
A
#
# COMPACT_ATOMS: atom_id res chain seq x y z
N MET A 1 28.44 -7.41 4.07
CA MET A 1 29.13 -6.11 4.01
C MET A 1 28.22 -5.12 3.28
N SER A 2 27.90 -3.98 3.89
CA SER A 2 27.06 -2.95 3.26
C SER A 2 27.81 -2.33 2.06
N LYS A 3 27.12 -2.10 0.94
CA LYS A 3 27.71 -1.42 -0.22
C LYS A 3 28.03 0.03 0.18
N LYS A 4 29.26 0.48 -0.06
CA LYS A 4 29.74 1.83 0.31
C LYS A 4 29.28 2.96 -0.63
N TYR A 5 28.43 2.66 -1.62
CA TYR A 5 28.05 3.60 -2.68
C TYR A 5 26.57 3.45 -3.05
N THR A 6 25.94 4.55 -3.47
CA THR A 6 24.53 4.61 -3.86
C THR A 6 24.32 4.08 -5.28
N HIS A 7 23.10 3.60 -5.58
CA HIS A 7 22.76 3.09 -6.91
C HIS A 7 22.92 4.17 -8.00
N GLN A 8 22.53 5.41 -7.69
CA GLN A 8 22.65 6.54 -8.61
C GLN A 8 24.12 6.88 -8.93
N ALA A 9 25.00 6.87 -7.93
CA ALA A 9 26.43 7.11 -8.15
C ALA A 9 27.05 6.06 -9.06
N LEU A 10 26.61 4.80 -8.94
CA LEU A 10 27.05 3.71 -9.82
C LEU A 10 26.58 3.92 -11.26
N ILE A 11 25.31 4.29 -11.47
CA ILE A 11 24.77 4.59 -12.81
C ILE A 11 25.58 5.72 -13.45
N ASN A 12 25.77 6.83 -12.73
CA ASN A 12 26.53 7.98 -13.24
C ASN A 12 27.98 7.61 -13.59
N ALA A 13 28.62 6.74 -12.80
CA ALA A 13 29.98 6.27 -13.07
C ALA A 13 30.06 5.37 -14.32
N ILE A 14 29.08 4.48 -14.52
CA ILE A 14 29.03 3.58 -15.69
C ILE A 14 28.83 4.39 -16.97
N THR A 15 27.89 5.34 -16.96
CA THR A 15 27.49 6.17 -18.12
C THR A 15 28.49 7.28 -18.46
N SER A 16 29.40 7.63 -17.54
CA SER A 16 30.43 8.64 -17.81
C SER A 16 31.42 8.19 -18.90
N ASP A 17 31.88 9.12 -19.74
CA ASP A 17 32.91 8.88 -20.77
C ASP A 17 34.33 8.67 -20.19
N LEU A 18 34.46 8.68 -18.87
CA LEU A 18 35.73 8.52 -18.18
C LEU A 18 36.21 7.06 -18.20
N ASP A 19 37.53 6.85 -18.23
CA ASP A 19 38.11 5.53 -18.00
C ASP A 19 37.73 5.00 -16.61
N SER A 20 37.65 3.68 -16.43
CA SER A 20 37.21 3.04 -15.18
C SER A 20 38.04 3.46 -13.97
N LYS A 21 39.32 3.81 -14.15
CA LYS A 21 40.17 4.36 -13.07
C LYS A 21 39.84 5.82 -12.75
N ALA A 22 39.59 6.66 -13.76
CA ALA A 22 39.20 8.05 -13.57
C ALA A 22 37.81 8.17 -12.94
N ALA A 23 36.86 7.38 -13.41
CA ALA A 23 35.53 7.26 -12.81
C ALA A 23 35.57 6.74 -11.36
N SER A 24 36.53 5.85 -11.05
CA SER A 24 36.71 5.34 -9.68
C SER A 24 37.05 6.46 -8.69
N ILE A 25 37.92 7.38 -9.08
CA ILE A 25 38.31 8.53 -8.26
C ILE A 25 37.16 9.53 -8.16
N ALA A 26 36.51 9.86 -9.28
CA ALA A 26 35.44 10.86 -9.33
C ALA A 26 34.18 10.45 -8.54
N PHE A 27 33.81 9.17 -8.60
CA PHE A 27 32.57 8.66 -7.98
C PHE A 27 32.81 7.84 -6.71
N ASN A 28 34.07 7.65 -6.30
CA ASN A 28 34.47 6.85 -5.13
C ASN A 28 33.93 5.40 -5.15
N ILE A 29 33.97 4.77 -6.32
CA ILE A 29 33.54 3.39 -6.55
C ILE A 29 34.75 2.59 -7.05
N PRO A 30 35.02 1.36 -6.56
CA PRO A 30 36.14 0.57 -7.05
C PRO A 30 36.12 0.39 -8.58
N ALA A 31 37.26 0.63 -9.24
CA ALA A 31 37.38 0.50 -10.69
C ALA A 31 36.97 -0.90 -11.22
N SER A 32 37.19 -1.95 -10.42
CA SER A 32 36.76 -3.32 -10.72
C SER A 32 35.23 -3.42 -10.85
N THR A 33 34.47 -2.78 -9.94
CA THR A 33 33.00 -2.72 -9.97
C THR A 33 32.49 -2.02 -11.22
N ILE A 34 33.07 -0.87 -11.58
CA ILE A 34 32.69 -0.10 -12.78
C ILE A 34 32.94 -0.94 -14.04
N ARG A 35 34.13 -1.55 -14.13
CA ARG A 35 34.52 -2.43 -15.25
C ARG A 35 33.59 -3.64 -15.37
N GLN A 36 33.20 -4.23 -14.24
CA GLN A 36 32.30 -5.37 -14.20
C GLN A 36 30.91 -4.99 -14.75
N HIS A 37 30.35 -3.86 -14.31
CA HIS A 37 29.05 -3.39 -14.80
C HIS A 37 29.08 -2.89 -16.25
N ARG A 38 30.20 -2.36 -16.75
CA ARG A 38 30.36 -2.07 -18.20
C ARG A 38 30.40 -3.33 -19.06
N ARG A 39 31.00 -4.42 -18.54
CA ARG A 39 31.06 -5.72 -19.22
C ARG A 39 29.73 -6.46 -19.17
N GLU A 40 29.06 -6.41 -18.03
CA GLU A 40 27.79 -7.09 -17.76
C GLU A 40 26.79 -6.07 -17.20
N PRO A 41 26.11 -5.30 -18.07
CA PRO A 41 25.18 -4.26 -17.65
C PRO A 41 23.99 -4.81 -16.84
N ASN A 42 23.64 -6.08 -17.06
CA ASN A 42 22.53 -6.77 -16.39
C ASN A 42 22.92 -7.48 -15.08
N LEU A 43 24.06 -7.13 -14.46
CA LEU A 43 24.41 -7.67 -13.15
C LEU A 43 23.33 -7.32 -12.13
N LYS A 44 22.58 -8.33 -11.71
CA LYS A 44 21.51 -8.19 -10.72
C LYS A 44 22.08 -7.54 -9.46
N ILE A 45 21.69 -6.30 -9.23
CA ILE A 45 22.13 -5.49 -8.08
C ILE A 45 21.57 -6.08 -6.77
N HIS A 46 20.47 -6.81 -6.88
CA HIS A 46 19.77 -7.47 -5.79
C HIS A 46 20.46 -8.76 -5.39
N ALA A 47 20.97 -8.79 -4.16
CA ALA A 47 21.43 -10.01 -3.52
C ALA A 47 20.22 -10.78 -3.00
N GLY A 48 20.01 -12.01 -3.47
CA GLY A 48 18.96 -12.89 -2.97
C GLY A 48 18.37 -13.81 -4.03
N ARG A 49 17.48 -14.71 -3.58
CA ARG A 49 16.69 -15.56 -4.48
C ARG A 49 15.78 -14.67 -5.33
N PRO A 50 15.65 -14.91 -6.64
CA PRO A 50 14.68 -14.21 -7.47
C PRO A 50 13.26 -14.37 -6.90
N SER A 51 12.39 -13.39 -7.15
CA SER A 51 10.97 -13.54 -6.83
C SER A 51 10.38 -14.73 -7.58
N TYR A 52 9.33 -15.33 -7.01
CA TYR A 52 8.60 -16.43 -7.64
C TYR A 52 7.80 -15.96 -8.86
N LEU A 53 7.40 -14.69 -8.87
CA LEU A 53 6.69 -14.05 -9.96
C LEU A 53 7.63 -13.14 -10.76
N THR A 54 7.36 -13.02 -12.06
CA THR A 54 7.97 -12.00 -12.91
C THR A 54 7.40 -10.62 -12.58
N MET A 55 8.07 -9.55 -13.02
CA MET A 55 7.59 -8.18 -12.78
C MET A 55 6.20 -7.94 -13.37
N GLU A 56 5.92 -8.51 -14.55
CA GLU A 56 4.61 -8.42 -15.22
C GLU A 56 3.53 -9.17 -14.44
N GLN A 57 3.83 -10.37 -13.94
CA GLN A 57 2.90 -11.14 -13.11
C GLN A 57 2.62 -10.45 -11.77
N GLU A 58 3.66 -9.88 -11.14
CA GLU A 58 3.46 -9.09 -9.92
C GLU A 58 2.58 -7.86 -10.19
N SER A 59 2.79 -7.16 -11.30
CA SER A 59 1.97 -6.00 -11.68
C SER A 59 0.51 -6.38 -11.92
N CYS A 60 0.25 -7.50 -12.61
CA CYS A 60 -1.10 -8.02 -12.80
C CYS A 60 -1.80 -8.32 -11.46
N PHE A 61 -1.08 -8.93 -10.52
CA PHE A 61 -1.61 -9.22 -9.19
C PHE A 61 -1.86 -7.94 -8.37
N VAL A 62 -1.02 -6.91 -8.50
CA VAL A 62 -1.28 -5.59 -7.91
C VAL A 62 -2.59 -5.00 -8.43
N SER A 63 -2.80 -5.01 -9.74
CA SER A 63 -4.04 -4.50 -10.34
C SER A 63 -5.28 -5.27 -9.85
N LEU A 64 -5.18 -6.59 -9.68
CA LEU A 64 -6.26 -7.40 -9.11
C LEU A 64 -6.62 -6.96 -7.67
N LEU A 65 -5.61 -6.72 -6.82
CA LEU A 65 -5.82 -6.27 -5.45
C LEU A 65 -6.38 -4.85 -5.35
N GLN A 66 -6.09 -3.99 -6.33
CA GLN A 66 -6.65 -2.63 -6.42
C GLN A 66 -8.10 -2.62 -6.92
N LEU A 67 -8.47 -3.56 -7.77
CA LEU A 67 -9.81 -3.67 -8.34
C LEU A 67 -10.87 -4.09 -7.31
N LEU A 68 -10.53 -5.01 -6.40
CA LEU A 68 -11.49 -5.55 -5.42
C LEU A 68 -12.14 -4.48 -4.51
N PRO A 69 -11.38 -3.52 -3.94
CA PRO A 69 -11.95 -2.39 -3.21
C PRO A 69 -12.90 -1.52 -4.03
N GLU A 70 -12.68 -1.37 -5.34
CA GLU A 70 -13.58 -0.57 -6.20
C GLU A 70 -14.98 -1.21 -6.30
N TYR A 71 -15.06 -2.54 -6.20
CA TYR A 71 -16.32 -3.27 -6.15
C TYR A 71 -16.87 -3.45 -4.71
N GLY A 72 -16.27 -2.80 -3.72
CA GLY A 72 -16.74 -2.84 -2.33
C GLY A 72 -16.28 -4.07 -1.54
N PHE A 73 -15.26 -4.79 -2.01
CA PHE A 73 -14.68 -5.90 -1.27
C PHE A 73 -13.44 -5.45 -0.49
N ASP A 74 -13.50 -5.59 0.84
CA ASP A 74 -12.35 -5.37 1.69
C ASP A 74 -11.33 -6.50 1.52
N VAL A 75 -10.14 -6.15 1.03
CA VAL A 75 -9.04 -7.10 0.88
C VAL A 75 -8.38 -7.34 2.23
N THR A 76 -8.74 -8.44 2.88
CA THR A 76 -8.08 -8.92 4.09
C THR A 76 -6.79 -9.67 3.76
N LYS A 77 -5.90 -9.87 4.74
CA LYS A 77 -4.67 -10.64 4.55
C LYS A 77 -4.94 -12.09 4.13
N ASP A 78 -5.97 -12.70 4.70
CA ASP A 78 -6.32 -14.09 4.41
C ASP A 78 -6.88 -14.22 2.99
N LEU A 79 -7.74 -13.29 2.58
CA LEU A 79 -8.24 -13.21 1.21
C LEU A 79 -7.09 -12.97 0.21
N ALA A 80 -6.18 -12.05 0.51
CA ALA A 80 -5.01 -11.80 -0.34
C ALA A 80 -4.09 -13.03 -0.47
N LEU A 81 -3.97 -13.85 0.58
CA LEU A 81 -3.23 -15.11 0.52
C LEU A 81 -3.96 -16.17 -0.32
N GLN A 82 -5.28 -16.27 -0.19
CA GLN A 82 -6.10 -17.18 -1.02
C GLN A 82 -6.01 -16.81 -2.50
N LEU A 83 -6.22 -15.53 -2.83
CA LEU A 83 -6.09 -15.02 -4.19
C LEU A 83 -4.68 -15.25 -4.75
N ALA A 84 -3.64 -15.09 -3.92
CA ALA A 84 -2.29 -15.39 -4.33
C ALA A 84 -2.10 -16.90 -4.59
N ALA A 85 -2.66 -17.77 -3.77
CA ALA A 85 -2.59 -19.22 -3.98
C ALA A 85 -3.25 -19.62 -5.30
N ASP A 86 -4.46 -19.12 -5.56
CA ASP A 86 -5.19 -19.35 -6.82
C ASP A 86 -4.41 -18.81 -8.02
N TYR A 87 -3.81 -17.63 -7.87
CA TYR A 87 -2.98 -17.03 -8.92
C TYR A 87 -1.75 -17.88 -9.21
N PHE A 88 -1.09 -18.41 -8.18
CA PHE A 88 0.10 -19.27 -8.33
C PHE A 88 -0.26 -20.61 -8.99
N GLU A 89 -1.40 -21.18 -8.61
CA GLU A 89 -1.93 -22.39 -9.25
C GLU A 89 -2.24 -22.14 -10.73
N SER A 90 -2.84 -21.00 -11.07
CA SER A 90 -3.13 -20.63 -12.47
C SER A 90 -1.86 -20.51 -13.33
N LEU A 91 -0.73 -20.16 -12.70
CA LEU A 91 0.59 -20.08 -13.32
C LEU A 91 1.35 -21.41 -13.33
N GLY A 92 0.78 -22.48 -12.78
CA GLY A 92 1.44 -23.79 -12.66
C GLY A 92 2.59 -23.82 -11.64
N LEU A 93 2.61 -22.89 -10.68
CA LEU A 93 3.65 -22.84 -9.65
C LEU A 93 3.32 -23.81 -8.52
N ILE A 94 4.25 -24.70 -8.21
CA ILE A 94 4.11 -25.72 -7.14
C ILE A 94 4.13 -25.07 -5.73
N MET A 95 4.67 -23.85 -5.62
CA MET A 95 4.81 -23.19 -4.33
C MET A 95 3.51 -22.50 -3.89
N GLN A 96 3.11 -22.72 -2.65
CA GLN A 96 2.06 -21.97 -1.99
C GLN A 96 2.58 -20.66 -1.37
N PRO A 97 2.01 -19.50 -1.70
CA PRO A 97 2.41 -18.22 -1.11
C PRO A 97 1.99 -18.15 0.37
N GLY A 98 2.96 -17.92 1.25
CA GLY A 98 2.72 -17.74 2.68
C GLY A 98 2.70 -16.27 3.10
N SER A 99 2.31 -16.02 4.36
CA SER A 99 2.29 -14.66 4.96
C SER A 99 3.62 -13.90 4.81
N LYS A 100 4.76 -14.59 4.88
CA LYS A 100 6.09 -13.98 4.63
C LYS A 100 6.23 -13.48 3.21
N TRP A 101 5.79 -14.25 2.23
CA TRP A 101 5.82 -13.85 0.83
C TRP A 101 4.94 -12.62 0.61
N LEU A 102 3.72 -12.61 1.14
CA LEU A 102 2.79 -11.48 1.01
C LEU A 102 3.37 -10.20 1.64
N ASN A 103 3.97 -10.30 2.83
CA ASN A 103 4.64 -9.16 3.47
C ASN A 103 5.80 -8.63 2.63
N SER A 104 6.60 -9.51 2.01
CA SER A 104 7.67 -9.11 1.11
C SER A 104 7.15 -8.51 -0.20
N PHE A 105 6.05 -9.04 -0.74
CA PHE A 105 5.38 -8.54 -1.94
C PHE A 105 4.85 -7.11 -1.73
N VAL A 106 4.09 -6.88 -0.66
CA VAL A 106 3.57 -5.54 -0.32
C VAL A 106 4.70 -4.54 -0.05
N LYS A 107 5.84 -5.00 0.51
CA LYS A 107 7.01 -4.12 0.68
C LYS A 107 7.64 -3.71 -0.66
N ARG A 108 7.67 -4.60 -1.65
CA ARG A 108 8.18 -4.29 -3.00
C ARG A 108 7.27 -3.29 -3.71
N HIS A 109 5.96 -3.48 -3.60
CA HIS A 109 4.93 -2.64 -4.25
C HIS A 109 4.34 -1.61 -3.29
N ASN A 110 5.15 -1.06 -2.37
CA ASN A 110 4.64 -0.17 -1.34
C ASN A 110 4.15 1.18 -1.89
N GLU A 111 4.54 1.53 -3.12
CA GLU A 111 4.05 2.73 -3.80
C GLU A 111 2.61 2.53 -4.28
N ASP A 112 2.24 1.31 -4.68
CA ASP A 112 0.93 0.97 -5.26
C ASP A 112 -0.08 0.41 -4.26
N ILE A 113 0.39 -0.37 -3.27
CA ILE A 113 -0.47 -1.05 -2.29
C ILE A 113 0.04 -0.89 -0.85
N LYS A 114 -0.88 -0.57 0.06
CA LYS A 114 -0.60 -0.45 1.50
C LYS A 114 -1.74 -1.02 2.33
N TRP A 115 -1.39 -1.69 3.43
CA TRP A 115 -2.38 -2.11 4.42
C TRP A 115 -2.91 -0.88 5.17
N LYS A 116 -4.23 -0.69 5.15
CA LYS A 116 -4.92 0.27 6.02
C LYS A 116 -5.36 -0.44 7.30
N LYS A 117 -5.15 0.20 8.45
CA LYS A 117 -5.73 -0.27 9.70
C LYS A 117 -7.25 -0.09 9.60
N GLN A 118 -7.99 -1.18 9.76
CA GLN A 118 -9.45 -1.09 9.83
C GLN A 118 -9.82 -0.25 11.05
N GLU A 119 -10.57 0.83 10.80
CA GLU A 119 -11.16 1.61 11.87
C GLU A 119 -12.28 0.77 12.47
N LYS A 120 -12.19 0.51 13.79
CA LYS A 120 -13.28 -0.14 14.49
C LYS A 120 -14.44 0.85 14.53
N LEU A 121 -15.47 0.60 13.72
CA LEU A 121 -16.78 1.11 14.06
C LEU A 121 -17.12 0.62 15.46
N GLU A 122 -17.56 1.52 16.34
CA GLU A 122 -18.08 1.11 17.63
C GLU A 122 -19.19 0.08 17.39
N ARG A 123 -19.13 -1.06 18.09
CA ARG A 123 -20.05 -2.19 17.87
C ARG A 123 -21.52 -1.74 17.87
N ILE A 124 -21.85 -0.81 18.76
CA ILE A 124 -23.16 -0.19 18.87
C ILE A 124 -23.58 0.53 17.59
N ARG A 125 -22.66 1.26 16.94
CA ARG A 125 -22.94 1.94 15.66
C ARG A 125 -23.19 0.93 14.54
N ALA A 126 -22.40 -0.15 14.47
CA ALA A 126 -22.61 -1.20 13.47
C ALA A 126 -23.96 -1.91 13.66
N GLU A 127 -24.31 -2.26 14.90
CA GLU A 127 -25.59 -2.90 15.26
C GLU A 127 -26.78 -1.95 15.06
N ALA A 128 -26.62 -0.65 15.29
CA ALA A 128 -27.68 0.35 15.15
C ALA A 128 -27.93 0.80 13.71
N PHE A 129 -27.04 0.47 12.76
CA PHE A 129 -27.12 0.95 11.36
C PHE A 129 -27.89 -0.01 10.44
N THR A 130 -29.07 -0.45 10.87
CA THR A 130 -29.96 -1.27 10.02
C THR A 130 -30.62 -0.42 8.93
N GLU A 131 -31.08 -1.06 7.85
CA GLU A 131 -31.72 -0.36 6.72
C GLU A 131 -32.99 0.39 7.16
N GLU A 132 -33.78 -0.21 8.06
CA GLU A 132 -35.00 0.39 8.59
C GLU A 132 -34.69 1.65 9.41
N ARG A 133 -33.65 1.59 10.25
CA ARG A 133 -33.20 2.74 11.06
C ARG A 133 -32.62 3.84 10.18
N ARG A 134 -31.82 3.48 9.18
CA ARG A 134 -31.26 4.43 8.20
C ARG A 134 -32.38 5.14 7.45
N SER A 135 -33.26 4.38 6.82
CA SER A 135 -34.38 4.92 6.03
C SER A 135 -35.33 5.76 6.88
N GLY A 136 -35.67 5.28 8.09
CA GLY A 136 -36.48 6.02 9.05
C GLY A 136 -35.85 7.36 9.45
N TRP A 137 -34.56 7.37 9.77
CA TRP A 137 -33.85 8.59 10.15
C TRP A 137 -33.85 9.63 9.02
N PHE A 138 -33.52 9.23 7.78
CA PHE A 138 -33.53 10.15 6.63
C PHE A 138 -34.95 10.64 6.30
N LYS A 139 -35.97 9.80 6.49
CA LYS A 139 -37.37 10.21 6.35
C LYS A 139 -37.74 11.29 7.35
N THR A 140 -37.45 11.08 8.64
CA THR A 140 -37.72 12.07 9.68
C THR A 140 -36.93 13.36 9.46
N LEU A 141 -35.65 13.26 9.07
CA LEU A 141 -34.84 14.42 8.73
C LEU A 141 -35.49 15.24 7.61
N LYS A 142 -35.91 14.58 6.52
CA LYS A 142 -36.59 15.23 5.39
C LYS A 142 -37.88 15.92 5.83
N GLU A 143 -38.72 15.26 6.63
CA GLU A 143 -39.96 15.83 7.15
C GLU A 143 -39.71 17.09 7.99
N VAL A 144 -38.69 17.08 8.86
CA VAL A 144 -38.31 18.24 9.67
C VAL A 144 -37.77 19.38 8.80
N LEU A 145 -36.92 19.09 7.83
CA LEU A 145 -36.39 20.09 6.90
C LEU A 145 -37.49 20.77 6.08
N ILE A 146 -38.49 20.00 5.61
CA ILE A 146 -39.67 20.54 4.91
C ILE A 146 -40.51 21.38 5.86
N LYS A 147 -40.86 20.85 7.04
CA LYS A 147 -41.72 21.52 8.02
C LYS A 147 -41.20 22.89 8.43
N HIS A 148 -39.88 23.04 8.54
CA HIS A 148 -39.23 24.28 8.95
C HIS A 148 -38.67 25.11 7.79
N ASN A 149 -38.90 24.68 6.53
CA ASN A 149 -38.41 25.35 5.32
C ASN A 149 -36.89 25.61 5.35
N LEU A 150 -36.14 24.57 5.74
CA LEU A 150 -34.68 24.57 5.95
C LEU A 150 -33.89 23.88 4.84
N HIS A 151 -34.56 23.33 3.82
CA HIS A 151 -33.92 22.54 2.76
C HIS A 151 -32.72 23.23 2.10
N ASP A 152 -32.82 24.53 1.85
CA ASP A 152 -31.78 25.33 1.18
C ASP A 152 -31.13 26.36 2.12
N LYS A 153 -31.25 26.18 3.44
CA LYS A 153 -30.76 27.13 4.45
C LYS A 153 -29.81 26.46 5.44
N PRO A 154 -28.65 25.96 4.99
CA PRO A 154 -27.68 25.30 5.86
C PRO A 154 -27.17 26.23 6.98
N ASN A 155 -27.13 27.54 6.74
CA ASN A 155 -26.72 28.55 7.73
C ASN A 155 -27.63 28.62 8.97
N GLN A 156 -28.79 27.96 8.94
CA GLN A 156 -29.74 27.89 10.06
C GLN A 156 -29.69 26.53 10.78
N ILE A 157 -28.79 25.63 10.37
CA ILE A 157 -28.60 24.31 10.96
C ILE A 157 -27.27 24.33 11.70
N PHE A 158 -27.32 24.30 13.03
CA PHE A 158 -26.13 24.30 13.87
C PHE A 158 -25.81 22.88 14.30
N ASN A 159 -24.57 22.45 14.06
CA ASN A 159 -24.07 21.21 14.64
C ASN A 159 -23.61 21.49 16.08
N ALA A 160 -24.19 20.78 17.04
CA ALA A 160 -23.80 20.85 18.45
C ALA A 160 -23.40 19.44 18.88
N ASP A 161 -22.10 19.18 18.91
CA ASP A 161 -21.53 17.92 19.38
C ASP A 161 -20.59 18.19 20.56
N GLU A 162 -20.72 17.39 21.62
CA GLU A 162 -19.90 17.55 22.81
C GLU A 162 -18.57 16.83 22.63
N SER A 163 -17.47 17.60 22.68
CA SER A 163 -16.12 17.02 22.72
C SER A 163 -15.83 16.59 24.16
N GLY A 164 -15.82 15.28 24.43
CA GLY A 164 -15.49 14.75 25.75
C GLY A 164 -14.06 15.13 26.16
N PHE A 165 -13.91 16.01 27.13
CA PHE A 165 -12.62 16.32 27.76
C PHE A 165 -12.31 15.25 28.80
N SER A 166 -11.37 14.34 28.49
CA SER A 166 -10.84 13.41 29.50
C SER A 166 -9.71 14.08 30.27
N ASP A 167 -9.89 14.25 31.58
CA ASP A 167 -8.84 14.73 32.47
C ASP A 167 -7.80 13.61 32.65
N LYS A 168 -6.66 13.72 31.96
CA LYS A 168 -5.56 12.74 32.09
C LYS A 168 -4.81 13.00 33.39
N THR A 169 -5.43 12.69 34.52
CA THR A 169 -4.65 12.51 35.75
C THR A 169 -3.83 11.23 35.59
N LYS A 170 -2.51 11.39 35.42
CA LYS A 170 -1.56 10.28 35.50
C LYS A 170 -1.70 9.66 36.90
N GLY A 171 -2.33 8.50 36.98
CA GLY A 171 -2.20 7.62 38.14
C GLY A 171 -0.74 7.16 38.24
N ASN A 172 -0.15 7.39 39.41
CA ASN A 172 1.19 6.94 39.81
C ASN A 172 1.36 5.43 39.67
#